data_AF-A0A1S8CYI2-F1
#
_entry.id   AF-A0A1S8CYI2-F1
#
_cell.length_a   1.000
_cell.length_b   1.000
_cell.length_c   1.000
_cell.angle_alpha   90.00
_cell.angle_beta   90.00
_cell.angle_gamma   90.00
#
_symmetry.space_group_name_H-M   'P 1'
#
loop_
_entity.id
_entity.type
_entity.pdbx_description
1 polymer ?
#
loop_
_entity_poly.entity_id
_entity_poly.type
_entity_poly.pdbx_seq_one_letter_code
_entity_poly.pdbx_strand_id
1 'polypeptide(L)'
;MINIFQQLFNISGENTYYLRALHDLENIDLNYYYKLFNIIDDPAQITILLSSESWREHLIAYMLIMTNKSNFFTEELKECFSRGSYISPQLAVAFALQTRKEGLRYFLDCLESSRLSSKSIGAIMAVLPTCWGFKLSISDLNIDLDDFKIGYLMAFHHLSFWQKNGWECTPH
;
A
#
# COMPACT_ATOMS: atom_id res chain seq x y z
N MET A 1 -9.00 23.12 -0.58
CA MET A 1 -8.22 22.05 0.08
C MET A 1 -9.10 20.80 0.05
N ILE A 2 -8.75 19.79 -0.74
CA ILE A 2 -9.60 18.60 -0.90
C ILE A 2 -9.49 17.76 0.38
N ASN A 3 -10.62 17.35 0.96
CA ASN A 3 -10.66 16.56 2.18
C ASN A 3 -10.05 15.18 1.91
N ILE A 4 -8.94 14.85 2.58
CA ILE A 4 -8.22 13.59 2.40
C ILE A 4 -9.06 12.37 2.79
N PHE A 5 -10.01 12.52 3.72
CA PHE A 5 -11.00 11.49 4.01
C PHE A 5 -11.97 11.28 2.85
N GLN A 6 -12.29 12.34 2.10
CA GLN A 6 -13.07 12.23 0.86
C GLN A 6 -12.27 11.53 -0.25
N GLN A 7 -10.96 11.78 -0.35
CA GLN A 7 -10.11 11.05 -1.30
C GLN A 7 -9.97 9.58 -0.89
N LEU A 8 -9.69 9.29 0.38
CA LEU A 8 -9.67 7.93 0.92
C LEU A 8 -11.01 7.22 0.71
N PHE A 9 -12.14 7.89 0.95
CA PHE A 9 -13.48 7.39 0.66
C PHE A 9 -13.64 7.04 -0.83
N ASN A 10 -13.26 7.96 -1.72
CA ASN A 10 -13.36 7.77 -3.17
C ASN A 10 -12.45 6.66 -3.70
N ILE A 11 -11.24 6.51 -3.13
CA ILE A 11 -10.26 5.46 -3.52
C ILE A 11 -10.79 4.07 -3.17
N SER A 12 -11.52 3.99 -2.07
CA SER A 12 -11.80 2.75 -1.38
C SER A 12 -13.18 2.16 -1.78
N GLY A 13 -14.09 2.96 -2.33
CA GLY A 13 -15.41 2.49 -2.81
C GLY A 13 -16.42 2.29 -1.67
N GLU A 14 -17.67 1.91 -1.99
CA GLU A 14 -18.82 1.93 -1.05
C GLU A 14 -18.69 1.05 0.21
N ASN A 15 -17.62 0.25 0.36
CA ASN A 15 -17.57 -0.76 1.42
C ASN A 15 -16.18 -1.04 2.00
N THR A 16 -15.41 -0.01 2.30
CA THR A 16 -14.02 -0.19 2.71
C THR A 16 -13.79 -0.16 4.20
N TYR A 17 -13.15 -1.24 4.63
CA TYR A 17 -12.37 -1.44 5.84
C TYR A 17 -11.70 -0.15 6.36
N TYR A 18 -11.20 0.73 5.48
CA TYR A 18 -10.55 2.01 5.82
C TYR A 18 -11.45 3.04 6.47
N LEU A 19 -12.66 3.23 5.96
CA LEU A 19 -13.63 4.12 6.56
C LEU A 19 -14.11 3.54 7.87
N ARG A 20 -14.40 2.23 7.93
CA ARG A 20 -14.77 1.56 9.20
C ARG A 20 -13.67 1.65 10.25
N ALA A 21 -12.41 1.49 9.86
CA ALA A 21 -11.28 1.48 10.79
C ALA A 21 -10.82 2.91 11.20
N LEU A 22 -11.25 3.94 10.47
CA LEU A 22 -11.22 5.35 10.90
C LEU A 22 -12.52 5.78 11.63
N HIS A 23 -13.64 5.11 11.38
CA HIS A 23 -14.95 5.35 12.02
C HIS A 23 -15.21 4.56 13.31
N ASP A 24 -14.36 3.60 13.68
CA ASP A 24 -14.28 3.07 15.06
C ASP A 24 -13.73 4.18 15.97
N LEU A 25 -14.61 5.14 16.22
CA LEU A 25 -14.36 6.47 16.78
C LEU A 25 -14.07 6.49 18.28
N GLU A 26 -14.26 5.37 18.99
CA GLU A 26 -14.39 5.46 20.45
C GLU A 26 -13.11 5.91 21.18
N ASN A 27 -11.93 5.94 20.55
CA ASN A 27 -10.69 6.40 21.20
C ASN A 27 -9.64 7.06 20.27
N ILE A 28 -10.03 7.63 19.12
CA ILE A 28 -9.06 8.18 18.15
C ILE A 28 -8.91 9.70 18.32
N ASP A 29 -7.70 10.18 18.64
CA ASP A 29 -7.38 11.62 18.60
C ASP A 29 -7.27 12.10 17.14
N LEU A 30 -8.38 12.56 16.58
CA LEU A 30 -8.42 13.12 15.23
C LEU A 30 -7.48 14.32 15.05
N ASN A 31 -7.25 15.13 16.10
CA ASN A 31 -6.39 16.30 15.99
C ASN A 31 -4.92 15.92 15.78
N TYR A 32 -4.47 14.81 16.37
CA TYR A 32 -3.15 14.25 16.11
C TYR A 32 -2.98 13.91 14.62
N TYR A 33 -3.92 13.19 14.03
CA TYR A 33 -3.83 12.78 12.63
C TYR A 33 -3.98 13.96 11.66
N TYR A 34 -4.83 14.94 11.95
CA TYR A 34 -4.90 16.18 11.16
C TYR A 34 -3.58 16.96 11.18
N LYS A 35 -2.86 16.98 12.32
CA LYS A 35 -1.54 17.61 12.40
C LYS A 35 -0.52 16.89 11.53
N LEU A 36 -0.51 15.56 11.52
CA LEU A 36 0.39 14.77 10.66
C LEU A 36 0.18 15.09 9.17
N PHE A 37 -1.07 15.26 8.74
CA PHE A 37 -1.39 15.64 7.36
C PHE A 37 -1.01 17.07 6.98
N ASN A 38 -0.68 17.95 7.92
CA ASN A 38 -0.17 19.29 7.60
C ASN A 38 1.36 19.29 7.39
N ILE A 39 2.04 18.16 7.61
CA ILE A 39 3.49 17.99 7.45
C ILE A 39 3.82 17.41 6.06
N ILE A 40 3.07 17.82 5.03
CA ILE A 40 2.87 17.12 3.74
C ILE A 40 4.17 16.70 3.03
N ASP A 41 5.29 17.37 3.30
CA ASP A 41 6.54 17.18 2.55
C ASP A 41 7.80 16.90 3.41
N ASP A 42 7.69 16.51 4.68
CA ASP A 42 8.88 16.11 5.46
C ASP A 42 9.18 14.61 5.30
N PRO A 43 10.25 14.21 4.57
CA PRO A 43 10.58 12.80 4.37
C PRO A 43 10.88 12.08 5.69
N ALA A 44 11.47 12.77 6.68
CA ALA A 44 11.80 12.16 7.97
C ALA A 44 10.53 11.72 8.71
N GLN A 45 9.46 12.52 8.63
CA GLN A 45 8.18 12.17 9.25
C GLN A 45 7.51 10.98 8.54
N ILE A 46 7.58 10.91 7.22
CA ILE A 46 7.05 9.77 6.47
C ILE A 46 7.77 8.48 6.86
N THR A 47 9.11 8.53 7.00
CA THR A 47 9.90 7.38 7.49
C THR A 47 9.50 6.99 8.92
N ILE A 48 9.26 7.94 9.81
CA ILE A 48 8.77 7.66 11.18
C ILE A 48 7.40 6.97 11.13
N LEU A 49 6.47 7.48 10.32
CA LEU A 49 5.14 6.91 10.18
C LEU A 49 5.16 5.48 9.62
N LEU A 50 6.07 5.17 8.69
CA LEU A 50 6.26 3.80 8.17
C LEU A 50 6.97 2.88 9.17
N SER A 51 7.71 3.44 10.13
CA SER A 51 8.47 2.69 11.13
C SER A 51 7.64 2.32 12.36
N SER A 52 6.49 2.95 12.56
CA SER A 52 5.68 2.73 13.75
C SER A 52 5.00 1.36 13.77
N GLU A 53 4.26 1.08 14.84
CA GLU A 53 3.42 -0.12 14.95
C GLU A 53 1.96 0.16 14.56
N SER A 54 1.66 1.40 14.15
CA SER A 54 0.30 1.88 13.90
C SER A 54 -0.04 1.76 12.42
N TRP A 55 -0.91 0.80 12.08
CA TRP A 55 -1.39 0.65 10.70
C TRP A 55 -2.08 1.93 10.17
N ARG A 56 -2.63 2.76 11.06
CA ARG A 56 -3.22 4.06 10.70
C ARG A 56 -2.14 5.04 10.24
N GLU A 57 -1.02 5.11 10.94
CA GLU A 57 0.12 5.93 10.55
C GLU A 57 0.73 5.44 9.23
N HIS A 58 0.79 4.12 9.02
CA HIS A 58 1.23 3.56 7.75
C HIS A 58 0.30 3.99 6.59
N LEU A 59 -1.02 4.04 6.83
CA LEU A 59 -2.01 4.49 5.84
C LEU A 59 -1.84 5.98 5.51
N ILE A 60 -1.54 6.80 6.51
CA ILE A 60 -1.24 8.22 6.33
C ILE A 60 0.03 8.38 5.50
N ALA A 61 1.10 7.67 5.87
CA ALA A 61 2.35 7.66 5.12
C ALA A 61 2.11 7.25 3.66
N TYR A 62 1.37 6.17 3.43
CA TYR A 62 0.98 5.73 2.09
C TYR A 62 0.30 6.85 1.30
N MET A 63 -0.66 7.56 1.89
CA MET A 63 -1.34 8.66 1.19
C MET A 63 -0.37 9.80 0.85
N LEU A 64 0.44 10.25 1.82
CA LEU A 64 1.42 11.31 1.61
C LEU A 64 2.39 10.94 0.47
N ILE A 65 2.90 9.72 0.50
CA ILE A 65 3.77 9.13 -0.52
C ILE A 65 3.10 9.17 -1.90
N MET A 66 1.86 8.69 -2.00
CA MET A 66 1.17 8.62 -3.30
C MET A 66 0.76 9.99 -3.84
N THR A 67 0.62 11.00 -2.99
CA THR A 67 0.36 12.38 -3.40
C THR A 67 1.62 13.16 -3.77
N ASN A 68 2.81 12.71 -3.35
CA ASN A 68 4.08 13.37 -3.62
C ASN A 68 4.96 12.52 -4.57
N LYS A 69 4.90 12.82 -5.87
CA LYS A 69 5.65 12.09 -6.92
C LYS A 69 7.16 12.36 -6.92
N SER A 70 7.64 13.36 -6.18
CA SER A 70 9.05 13.73 -6.16
C SER A 70 9.89 12.93 -5.17
N ASN A 71 9.27 12.23 -4.22
CA ASN A 71 9.97 11.49 -3.18
C ASN A 71 9.75 9.98 -3.34
N PHE A 72 10.83 9.22 -3.21
CA PHE A 72 10.84 7.76 -3.29
C PHE A 72 11.20 7.20 -1.90
N PHE A 73 10.37 6.30 -1.38
CA PHE A 73 10.50 5.71 -0.03
C PHE A 73 10.66 4.20 -0.12
N THR A 74 11.48 3.76 -1.08
CA THR A 74 11.53 2.36 -1.53
C THR A 74 11.96 1.41 -0.42
N GLU A 75 12.96 1.78 0.39
CA GLU A 75 13.44 0.93 1.48
C GLU A 75 12.46 0.87 2.64
N GLU A 76 11.89 2.01 3.03
CA GLU A 76 10.90 2.08 4.11
C GLU A 76 9.63 1.30 3.76
N LEU A 77 9.18 1.38 2.50
CA LEU A 77 8.05 0.60 2.00
C LEU A 77 8.32 -0.91 2.05
N LYS A 78 9.52 -1.37 1.63
CA LYS A 78 9.91 -2.78 1.73
C LYS A 78 9.93 -3.25 3.18
N GLU A 79 10.54 -2.47 4.07
CA GLU A 79 10.66 -2.85 5.48
C GLU A 79 9.28 -2.93 6.14
N CYS A 80 8.42 -1.94 5.89
CA CYS A 80 7.07 -1.89 6.40
C CYS A 80 6.19 -3.04 5.85
N PHE A 81 6.34 -3.37 4.56
CA PHE A 81 5.66 -4.50 3.94
C PHE A 81 6.11 -5.84 4.52
N SER A 82 7.42 -6.07 4.61
CA SER A 82 8.03 -7.31 5.12
C SER A 82 7.69 -7.59 6.59
N ARG A 83 7.46 -6.53 7.39
CA ARG A 83 6.98 -6.64 8.79
C ARG A 83 5.52 -7.08 8.89
N GLY A 84 4.79 -7.18 7.78
CA GLY A 84 3.41 -7.68 7.76
C GLY A 84 2.38 -6.64 8.15
N SER A 85 2.57 -5.36 7.75
CA SER A 85 1.59 -4.31 8.00
C SER A 85 0.18 -4.70 7.54
N TYR A 86 -0.84 -4.32 8.30
CA TYR A 86 -2.25 -4.51 7.94
C TYR A 86 -2.63 -3.85 6.60
N ILE A 87 -1.87 -2.83 6.17
CA ILE A 87 -2.05 -2.16 4.88
C ILE A 87 -1.05 -2.62 3.81
N SER A 88 -0.48 -3.82 3.97
CA SER A 88 0.45 -4.39 2.98
C SER A 88 -0.05 -4.34 1.53
N PRO A 89 -1.35 -4.46 1.21
CA PRO A 89 -1.83 -4.28 -0.15
C PRO A 89 -1.55 -2.90 -0.74
N GLN A 90 -1.69 -1.84 0.04
CA GLN A 90 -1.43 -0.47 -0.42
C GLN A 90 0.07 -0.18 -0.50
N LEU A 91 0.85 -0.71 0.44
CA LEU A 91 2.30 -0.59 0.40
C LEU A 91 2.88 -1.24 -0.85
N ALA A 92 2.36 -2.42 -1.24
CA ALA A 92 2.73 -3.06 -2.51
C ALA A 92 2.42 -2.17 -3.73
N VAL A 93 1.27 -1.49 -3.73
CA VAL A 93 0.91 -0.55 -4.80
C VAL A 93 1.88 0.63 -4.86
N ALA A 94 2.16 1.27 -3.71
CA ALA A 94 3.09 2.39 -3.65
C ALA A 94 4.47 1.99 -4.17
N PHE A 95 4.97 0.85 -3.71
CA PHE A 95 6.27 0.35 -4.13
C PHE A 95 6.33 0.03 -5.63
N ALA A 96 5.32 -0.68 -6.16
CA ALA A 96 5.24 -1.05 -7.57
C ALA A 96 5.18 0.17 -8.51
N LEU A 97 4.48 1.23 -8.09
CA LEU A 97 4.34 2.45 -8.88
C LEU A 97 5.56 3.38 -8.78
N GLN A 98 6.31 3.33 -7.68
CA GLN A 98 7.56 4.06 -7.53
C GLN A 98 8.73 3.41 -8.28
N THR A 99 8.87 2.09 -8.25
CA THR A 99 10.04 1.41 -8.84
C THR A 99 9.67 0.05 -9.43
N ARG A 100 9.35 -0.02 -10.72
CA ARG A 100 8.86 -1.27 -11.34
C ARG A 100 9.90 -2.38 -11.39
N LYS A 101 11.13 -2.05 -11.82
CA LYS A 101 12.22 -3.04 -11.97
C LYS A 101 12.63 -3.61 -10.61
N GLU A 102 12.74 -2.76 -9.61
CA GLU A 102 13.06 -3.19 -8.25
C GLU A 102 11.86 -3.86 -7.57
N GLY A 103 10.66 -3.35 -7.84
CA GLY A 103 9.36 -3.95 -7.57
C GLY A 103 9.34 -5.42 -7.91
N LEU A 104 9.62 -5.75 -9.17
CA LEU A 104 9.67 -7.12 -9.66
C LEU A 104 10.63 -7.97 -8.83
N ARG A 105 11.89 -7.55 -8.69
CA ARG A 105 12.91 -8.32 -7.96
C ARG A 105 12.48 -8.59 -6.52
N TYR A 106 12.12 -7.54 -5.79
CA TYR A 106 11.73 -7.66 -4.39
C TYR A 106 10.50 -8.56 -4.20
N PHE A 107 9.48 -8.42 -5.05
CA PHE A 107 8.28 -9.25 -4.94
C PHE A 107 8.54 -10.72 -5.26
N LEU A 108 9.43 -11.02 -6.21
CA LEU A 108 9.86 -12.40 -6.47
C LEU A 108 10.60 -12.98 -5.26
N ASP A 109 11.59 -12.26 -4.73
CA ASP A 109 12.33 -12.67 -3.52
C ASP A 109 11.38 -12.94 -2.34
N CYS A 110 10.36 -12.08 -2.17
CA CYS A 110 9.36 -12.25 -1.12
C CYS A 110 8.52 -13.53 -1.30
N LEU A 111 8.09 -13.84 -2.52
CA LEU A 111 7.31 -15.05 -2.81
C LEU A 111 8.14 -16.33 -2.60
N GLU A 112 9.42 -16.30 -2.94
CA GLU A 112 10.34 -17.43 -2.72
C GLU A 112 10.61 -17.66 -1.22
N SER A 113 10.62 -16.60 -0.40
CA SER A 113 10.92 -16.70 1.04
C SER A 113 9.88 -17.46 1.87
N SER A 114 8.68 -17.74 1.33
CA SER A 114 7.57 -18.48 1.99
C SER A 114 7.10 -17.92 3.36
N ARG A 115 7.44 -16.67 3.69
CA ARG A 115 7.09 -16.02 4.97
C ARG A 115 5.94 -15.02 4.87
N LEU A 116 5.31 -14.89 3.70
CA LEU A 116 4.24 -13.93 3.49
C LEU A 116 2.89 -14.46 3.94
N SER A 117 2.05 -13.57 4.45
CA SER A 117 0.62 -13.84 4.61
C SER A 117 -0.05 -13.99 3.24
N SER A 118 -1.15 -14.75 3.20
CA SER A 118 -1.99 -14.94 2.01
C SER A 118 -2.43 -13.61 1.40
N LYS A 119 -2.81 -12.63 2.22
CA LYS A 119 -3.10 -11.25 1.80
C LYS A 119 -1.93 -10.54 1.14
N SER A 120 -0.71 -10.65 1.68
CA SER A 120 0.47 -10.05 1.04
C SER A 120 0.79 -10.74 -0.28
N ILE A 121 0.60 -12.06 -0.40
CA ILE A 121 0.74 -12.79 -1.67
C ILE A 121 -0.31 -12.28 -2.69
N GLY A 122 -1.57 -12.16 -2.29
CA GLY A 122 -2.64 -11.63 -3.13
C GLY A 122 -2.35 -10.20 -3.62
N ALA A 123 -1.85 -9.35 -2.73
CA ALA A 123 -1.42 -7.99 -3.07
C ALA A 123 -0.29 -7.98 -4.12
N ILE A 124 0.74 -8.81 -3.92
CA ILE A 124 1.84 -8.94 -4.88
C ILE A 124 1.30 -9.38 -6.24
N MET A 125 0.44 -10.39 -6.29
CA MET A 125 -0.14 -10.88 -7.54
C MET A 125 -0.94 -9.80 -8.28
N ALA A 126 -1.60 -8.89 -7.58
CA ALA A 126 -2.32 -7.78 -8.19
C ALA A 126 -1.39 -6.73 -8.82
N VAL A 127 -0.23 -6.44 -8.21
CA VAL A 127 0.68 -5.39 -8.68
C VAL A 127 1.77 -5.90 -9.62
N LEU A 128 2.06 -7.20 -9.62
CA LEU A 128 3.14 -7.80 -10.40
C LEU A 128 3.08 -7.47 -11.91
N PRO A 129 1.91 -7.44 -12.58
CA PRO A 129 1.83 -7.04 -13.99
C PRO A 129 2.33 -5.63 -14.25
N THR A 130 2.15 -4.70 -13.29
CA THR A 130 2.69 -3.33 -13.35
C THR A 130 4.21 -3.33 -13.29
N CYS A 131 4.81 -4.34 -12.65
CA CYS A 131 6.25 -4.56 -12.60
C CYS A 131 6.78 -5.43 -13.77
N TRP A 132 5.98 -5.63 -14.83
CA TRP A 132 6.31 -6.50 -15.97
C TRP A 132 6.50 -8.00 -15.63
N GLY A 133 5.95 -8.46 -14.50
CA GLY A 133 5.85 -9.89 -14.22
C GLY A 133 4.57 -10.47 -14.80
N PHE A 134 4.70 -11.42 -15.74
CA PHE A 134 3.54 -11.94 -16.49
C PHE A 134 3.18 -13.40 -16.21
N LYS A 135 3.98 -14.12 -15.42
CA LYS A 135 3.68 -15.51 -15.07
C LYS A 135 4.49 -15.97 -13.86
N LEU A 136 3.80 -16.32 -12.78
CA LEU A 136 4.39 -17.05 -11.67
C LEU A 136 3.57 -18.31 -11.42
N SER A 137 4.26 -19.44 -11.32
CA SER A 137 3.68 -20.68 -10.81
C SER A 137 3.78 -20.63 -9.30
N ILE A 138 2.66 -20.35 -8.64
CA ILE A 138 2.57 -20.49 -7.18
C ILE A 138 2.19 -21.95 -6.87
N SER A 139 3.06 -22.86 -7.28
CA SER A 139 3.05 -24.22 -6.76
C SER A 139 3.77 -24.16 -5.42
N ASP A 140 3.13 -24.67 -4.36
CA ASP A 140 3.69 -24.88 -3.00
C ASP A 140 3.39 -23.85 -1.91
N LEU A 141 2.54 -22.84 -2.14
CA LEU A 141 2.05 -21.98 -1.05
C LEU A 141 0.74 -22.51 -0.45
N ASN A 142 0.72 -22.76 0.85
CA ASN A 142 -0.50 -23.04 1.62
C ASN A 142 -1.29 -21.75 1.79
N ILE A 143 -2.11 -21.41 0.78
CA ILE A 143 -2.82 -20.13 0.69
C ILE A 143 -4.22 -20.23 1.28
N ASP A 144 -4.52 -19.32 2.21
CA ASP A 144 -5.89 -18.95 2.56
C ASP A 144 -6.48 -18.09 1.42
N LEU A 145 -7.44 -18.66 0.70
CA LEU A 145 -8.04 -18.04 -0.48
C LEU A 145 -8.84 -16.78 -0.17
N ASP A 146 -9.44 -16.68 1.02
CA ASP A 146 -10.24 -15.51 1.39
C ASP A 146 -9.32 -14.33 1.71
N ASP A 147 -8.30 -14.55 2.55
CA ASP A 147 -7.30 -13.52 2.87
C ASP A 147 -6.49 -13.11 1.62
N PHE A 148 -6.15 -14.07 0.75
CA PHE A 148 -5.57 -13.79 -0.57
C PHE A 148 -6.46 -12.88 -1.41
N LYS A 149 -7.75 -13.20 -1.54
CA LYS A 149 -8.69 -12.42 -2.36
C LYS A 149 -8.85 -11.00 -1.81
N ILE A 150 -8.86 -10.82 -0.49
CA ILE A 150 -8.87 -9.50 0.15
C ILE A 150 -7.64 -8.70 -0.28
N GLY A 151 -6.45 -9.27 -0.14
CA GLY A 151 -5.21 -8.61 -0.54
C GLY A 151 -5.18 -8.23 -2.02
N TYR A 152 -5.59 -9.16 -2.89
CA TYR A 152 -5.64 -8.95 -4.34
C TYR A 152 -6.58 -7.82 -4.73
N LEU A 153 -7.85 -7.88 -4.30
CA LEU A 153 -8.86 -6.88 -4.69
C LEU A 153 -8.48 -5.49 -4.19
N MET A 154 -7.98 -5.41 -2.96
CA MET A 154 -7.58 -4.14 -2.36
C MET A 154 -6.42 -3.49 -3.09
N ALA A 155 -5.35 -4.25 -3.36
CA ALA A 155 -4.23 -3.76 -4.15
C ALA A 155 -4.68 -3.37 -5.57
N PHE A 156 -5.54 -4.18 -6.21
CA PHE A 156 -6.06 -3.90 -7.54
C PHE A 156 -6.87 -2.58 -7.61
N HIS A 157 -7.75 -2.34 -6.64
CA HIS A 157 -8.54 -1.10 -6.58
C HIS A 157 -7.64 0.12 -6.39
N HIS A 158 -6.70 0.06 -5.46
CA HIS A 158 -5.75 1.14 -5.22
C HIS A 158 -4.83 1.40 -6.41
N LEU A 159 -4.30 0.34 -7.04
CA LEU A 159 -3.50 0.43 -8.24
C LEU A 159 -4.27 1.13 -9.37
N SER A 160 -5.49 0.66 -9.63
CA SER A 160 -6.38 1.23 -10.65
C SER A 160 -6.68 2.70 -10.40
N PHE A 161 -6.91 3.08 -9.13
CA PHE A 161 -7.12 4.46 -8.76
C PHE A 161 -5.89 5.33 -9.09
N TRP A 162 -4.71 4.95 -8.61
CA TRP A 162 -3.53 5.81 -8.76
C TRP A 162 -3.05 5.91 -10.20
N GLN A 163 -3.14 4.83 -10.97
CA GLN A 163 -2.84 4.86 -12.40
C GLN A 163 -3.77 5.82 -13.15
N LYS A 164 -5.07 5.81 -12.86
CA LYS A 164 -6.04 6.78 -13.43
C LYS A 164 -5.76 8.23 -13.01
N ASN A 165 -5.05 8.44 -11.90
CA ASN A 165 -4.72 9.76 -11.36
C ASN A 165 -3.24 10.15 -11.63
N GLY A 166 -2.67 9.64 -12.72
CA GLY A 166 -1.40 10.11 -13.25
C GLY A 166 -0.16 9.42 -12.70
N TRP A 167 -0.29 8.31 -11.96
CA TRP A 167 0.81 7.34 -11.78
C TRP A 167 0.85 6.38 -12.99
N GLU A 168 0.80 6.94 -14.20
CA GLU A 168 0.64 6.17 -15.42
C GLU A 168 1.76 5.13 -15.59
N CYS A 169 1.40 4.04 -16.26
CA CYS A 169 2.35 3.09 -16.81
C CYS A 169 3.15 3.75 -17.94
N THR A 170 4.05 4.70 -17.68
CA THR A 170 5.01 5.15 -18.71
C THR A 170 5.92 3.97 -19.05
N PRO A 171 5.84 3.40 -20.26
CA PRO A 171 6.81 2.42 -20.71
C PRO A 171 8.08 3.20 -21.07
N HIS A 172 9.15 2.98 -20.33
CA HIS A 172 10.50 3.30 -20.78
C HIS A 172 11.17 2.00 -21.18
#